data_AF-A0ABD0PCB8-F1
#
_entry.id   AF-A0ABD0PCB8-F1
#
_cell.length_a   1.000
_cell.length_b   1.000
_cell.length_c   1.000
_cell.angle_alpha   90.00
_cell.angle_beta   90.00
_cell.angle_gamma   90.00
#
_symmetry.space_group_name_H-M   'P 1'
#
loop_
_entity.id
_entity.type
_entity.pdbx_description
1 polymer ?
#
loop_
_entity_poly.entity_id
_entity_poly.type
_entity_poly.pdbx_seq_one_letter_code
_entity_poly.pdbx_strand_id
1 'polypeptide(L)'
;SDDVWIKMLNKELKYVHDKGFIQQHPSLQPKMRSILLDWLMEVSEVYTLHRETFYLAQDIFDRFMLTQKDIGKDQLQLIGITSLFIASKIEEIYPPKLQEFAYVTDGACNEEEILAKELVMLKALKWELCPETVISWLKLYSQVDSLKDDANFLIPQFSQETYIQITQ
;
A
#
# COMPACT_ATOMS: atom_id res chain seq x y z
N SER A 1 -7.47 -4.56 -25.44
CA SER A 1 -6.81 -5.72 -26.10
C SER A 1 -6.86 -6.88 -25.15
N ASP A 2 -7.37 -8.03 -25.59
CA ASP A 2 -7.61 -9.21 -24.74
C ASP A 2 -6.31 -9.74 -24.13
N ASP A 3 -5.19 -9.65 -24.85
CA ASP A 3 -3.87 -10.07 -24.37
C ASP A 3 -3.42 -9.31 -23.12
N VAL A 4 -3.70 -8.00 -23.06
CA VAL A 4 -3.33 -7.15 -21.91
C VAL A 4 -4.20 -7.51 -20.71
N TRP A 5 -5.51 -7.69 -20.94
CA TRP A 5 -6.46 -8.08 -19.90
C TRP A 5 -6.09 -9.44 -19.28
N ILE A 6 -5.79 -10.44 -20.12
CA ILE A 6 -5.37 -11.77 -19.66
C ILE A 6 -4.08 -11.69 -18.85
N LYS A 7 -3.12 -10.84 -19.25
CA LYS A 7 -1.88 -10.63 -18.48
C LYS A 7 -2.16 -10.02 -17.11
N MET A 8 -3.07 -9.05 -17.00
CA MET A 8 -3.46 -8.45 -15.72
C MET A 8 -4.10 -9.48 -14.79
N LEU A 9 -5.03 -10.30 -15.30
CA LEU A 9 -5.65 -11.38 -14.52
C LEU A 9 -4.63 -12.42 -14.04
N ASN A 10 -3.72 -12.86 -14.93
CA ASN A 10 -2.67 -13.81 -14.54
C ASN A 10 -1.71 -13.22 -13.49
N LYS A 11 -1.49 -11.91 -13.52
CA LYS A 11 -0.68 -11.20 -12.55
C LYS A 11 -1.38 -11.15 -11.19
N GLU A 12 -2.69 -10.91 -11.14
CA GLU A 12 -3.47 -11.01 -9.89
C GLU A 12 -3.39 -12.41 -9.27
N LEU A 13 -3.52 -13.46 -10.08
CA LEU A 13 -3.39 -14.86 -9.61
C LEU A 13 -2.01 -15.20 -9.05
N LYS A 14 -0.96 -14.50 -9.50
CA LYS A 14 0.40 -14.67 -9.02
C LYS A 14 0.60 -14.04 -7.63
N TYR A 15 -0.07 -12.93 -7.34
CA TYR A 15 0.08 -12.18 -6.10
C TYR A 15 -1.01 -12.59 -5.10
N VAL A 16 -0.74 -13.65 -4.34
CA VAL A 16 -1.71 -14.22 -3.39
C VAL A 16 -1.82 -13.37 -2.13
N HIS A 17 -3.05 -13.01 -1.77
CA HIS A 17 -3.41 -12.43 -0.47
C HIS A 17 -4.23 -13.42 0.34
N ASP A 18 -3.85 -13.67 1.58
CA ASP A 18 -4.59 -14.52 2.50
C ASP A 18 -4.80 -13.80 3.84
N LYS A 19 -6.07 -13.61 4.21
CA LYS A 19 -6.49 -13.00 5.47
C LYS A 19 -6.10 -13.84 6.70
N GLY A 20 -5.75 -15.12 6.47
CA GLY A 20 -5.27 -16.06 7.48
C GLY A 20 -3.85 -15.78 7.98
N PHE A 21 -3.10 -14.84 7.42
CA PHE A 21 -1.73 -14.55 7.87
C PHE A 21 -1.64 -14.23 9.38
N ILE A 22 -2.68 -13.62 9.95
CA ILE A 22 -2.75 -13.30 11.38
C ILE A 22 -2.66 -14.56 12.24
N GLN A 23 -3.14 -15.71 11.75
CA GLN A 23 -3.03 -17.00 12.45
C GLN A 23 -1.57 -17.47 12.58
N GLN A 24 -0.67 -16.96 11.73
CA GLN A 24 0.76 -17.24 11.79
C GLN A 24 1.50 -16.33 12.79
N HIS A 25 0.81 -15.36 13.42
CA HIS A 25 1.37 -14.41 14.37
C HIS A 25 0.50 -14.27 15.62
N PRO A 26 0.59 -15.21 16.57
CA PRO A 26 -0.29 -15.26 17.76
C PRO A 26 -0.23 -14.01 18.65
N SER A 27 0.87 -13.26 18.58
CA SER A 27 1.08 -11.99 19.28
C SER A 27 0.32 -10.81 18.67
N LEU A 28 -0.25 -10.96 17.47
CA LEU A 28 -0.86 -9.87 16.71
C LEU A 28 -2.39 -9.99 16.66
N GLN A 29 -3.05 -8.84 16.65
CA GLN A 29 -4.50 -8.74 16.48
C GLN A 29 -4.81 -8.02 15.15
N PRO A 30 -5.93 -8.35 14.46
CA PRO A 30 -6.29 -7.69 13.20
C PRO A 30 -6.36 -6.15 13.30
N LYS A 31 -6.78 -5.62 14.44
CA LYS A 31 -6.82 -4.19 14.70
C LYS A 31 -5.44 -3.52 14.62
N MET A 32 -4.35 -4.22 14.94
CA MET A 32 -2.99 -3.66 14.86
C MET A 32 -2.59 -3.37 13.42
N ARG A 33 -2.99 -4.23 12.46
CA ARG A 33 -2.83 -3.95 11.03
C ARG A 33 -3.61 -2.71 10.63
N SER A 34 -4.86 -2.58 11.06
CA SER A 34 -5.68 -1.40 10.75
C SER A 34 -5.03 -0.11 11.26
N ILE A 35 -4.56 -0.09 12.51
CA ILE A 35 -3.86 1.07 13.09
C ILE A 35 -2.59 1.40 12.29
N LEU A 36 -1.81 0.38 11.92
CA LEU A 36 -0.60 0.58 11.13
C LEU A 36 -0.90 1.16 9.75
N LEU A 37 -1.89 0.63 9.04
CA LEU A 37 -2.23 1.10 7.69
C LEU A 37 -2.86 2.49 7.70
N ASP A 38 -3.63 2.83 8.74
CA ASP A 38 -4.16 4.17 8.95
C ASP A 38 -3.01 5.18 9.12
N TRP A 39 -2.04 4.87 9.98
CA TRP A 39 -0.83 5.68 10.14
C TRP A 39 -0.01 5.79 8.84
N LEU A 40 0.19 4.69 8.09
CA LEU A 40 0.90 4.75 6.81
C LEU A 40 0.17 5.60 5.77
N MET A 41 -1.16 5.68 5.83
CA MET A 41 -1.95 6.58 4.98
C MET A 41 -1.69 8.04 5.35
N GLU A 42 -1.68 8.38 6.63
CA GLU A 42 -1.32 9.72 7.12
C GLU A 42 0.10 10.11 6.69
N VAL A 43 1.08 9.20 6.86
CA VAL A 43 2.46 9.43 6.40
C VAL A 43 2.53 9.68 4.89
N SER A 44 1.74 8.91 4.12
CA SER A 44 1.66 9.09 2.66
C SER A 44 1.09 10.46 2.30
N GLU A 45 0.09 10.95 3.03
CA GLU A 45 -0.49 12.29 2.83
C GLU A 45 0.52 13.40 3.18
N VAL A 46 1.24 13.27 4.30
CA VAL A 46 2.27 14.24 4.74
C VAL A 46 3.38 14.38 3.69
N TYR A 47 3.84 13.25 3.13
CA TYR A 47 4.85 13.25 2.07
C TYR A 47 4.27 13.42 0.66
N THR A 48 2.97 13.66 0.52
CA THR A 48 2.28 13.85 -0.76
C THR A 48 2.51 12.70 -1.75
N LEU A 49 2.63 11.47 -1.24
CA LEU A 49 2.82 10.27 -2.04
C LEU A 49 1.56 9.92 -2.84
N HIS A 50 1.74 9.25 -3.97
CA HIS A 50 0.63 8.73 -4.75
C HIS A 50 -0.15 7.67 -3.96
N ARG A 51 -1.47 7.61 -4.19
CA ARG A 51 -2.30 6.51 -3.66
C ARG A 51 -1.77 5.14 -4.08
N GLU A 52 -1.20 5.05 -5.28
CA GLU A 52 -0.55 3.83 -5.78
C GLU A 52 0.57 3.37 -4.84
N THR A 53 1.43 4.29 -4.40
CA THR A 53 2.52 4.04 -3.43
C THR A 53 2.00 3.45 -2.13
N PHE A 54 0.92 4.01 -1.57
CA PHE A 54 0.29 3.47 -0.36
C PHE A 54 -0.25 2.04 -0.57
N TYR A 55 -1.01 1.81 -1.63
CA TYR A 55 -1.58 0.48 -1.89
C TYR A 55 -0.50 -0.56 -2.23
N LEU A 56 0.59 -0.12 -2.86
CA LEU A 56 1.76 -0.96 -3.08
C LEU A 56 2.45 -1.32 -1.75
N ALA A 57 2.60 -0.36 -0.84
CA ALA A 57 3.13 -0.60 0.50
C ALA A 57 2.26 -1.58 1.29
N GLN A 58 0.93 -1.46 1.19
CA GLN A 58 -0.01 -2.38 1.82
C GLN A 58 0.10 -3.80 1.25
N ASP A 59 0.24 -3.96 -0.06
CA ASP A 59 0.49 -5.26 -0.70
C ASP A 59 1.80 -5.89 -0.22
N ILE A 60 2.89 -5.12 -0.25
CA ILE A 60 4.22 -5.56 0.20
C ILE A 60 4.16 -6.00 1.67
N PHE A 61 3.51 -5.20 2.53
CA PHE A 61 3.34 -5.51 3.94
C PHE A 61 2.62 -6.86 4.14
N ASP A 62 1.42 -7.02 3.58
CA ASP A 62 0.61 -8.21 3.82
C ASP A 62 1.26 -9.48 3.25
N ARG A 63 1.83 -9.39 2.05
CA ARG A 63 2.54 -10.52 1.43
C ARG A 63 3.81 -10.85 2.18
N PHE A 64 4.52 -9.86 2.73
CA PHE A 64 5.69 -10.14 3.57
C PHE A 64 5.26 -10.88 4.85
N MET A 65 4.19 -10.42 5.52
CA MET A 65 3.68 -11.08 6.73
C MET A 65 3.33 -12.56 6.48
N LEU A 66 2.76 -12.89 5.32
CA LEU A 66 2.49 -14.29 4.91
C LEU A 66 3.74 -15.18 4.80
N THR A 67 4.92 -14.60 4.63
CA THR A 67 6.19 -15.35 4.56
C THR A 67 6.85 -15.57 5.92
N GLN A 68 6.36 -14.89 6.96
CA GLN A 68 6.96 -14.89 8.29
C GLN A 68 6.10 -15.66 9.29
N LYS A 69 6.65 -15.93 10.48
CA LYS A 69 5.91 -16.50 11.61
C LYS A 69 6.26 -15.76 12.89
N ASP A 70 5.30 -15.69 13.81
CA ASP A 70 5.50 -15.18 15.16
C ASP A 70 6.10 -13.76 15.22
N ILE A 71 5.66 -12.86 14.33
CA ILE A 71 6.11 -11.46 14.32
C ILE A 71 5.62 -10.73 15.57
N GLY A 72 6.55 -10.11 16.27
CA GLY A 72 6.29 -9.26 17.43
C GLY A 72 5.60 -7.95 17.05
N LYS A 73 4.78 -7.41 17.97
CA LYS A 73 4.09 -6.12 17.79
C LYS A 73 5.07 -4.94 17.58
N ASP A 74 6.25 -5.02 18.16
CA ASP A 74 7.35 -4.05 18.08
C ASP A 74 7.94 -3.96 16.67
N GLN A 75 7.80 -5.02 15.85
CA GLN A 75 8.31 -5.05 14.49
C GLN A 75 7.35 -4.40 13.48
N LEU A 76 6.08 -4.17 13.83
CA LEU A 76 5.06 -3.73 12.88
C LEU A 76 5.38 -2.38 12.26
N GLN A 77 5.82 -1.41 13.06
CA GLN A 77 6.16 -0.08 12.55
C GLN A 77 7.35 -0.13 11.60
N LEU A 78 8.39 -0.90 11.95
CA LEU A 78 9.57 -1.11 11.10
C LEU A 78 9.19 -1.77 9.77
N ILE A 79 8.39 -2.84 9.80
CA ILE A 79 7.95 -3.53 8.57
C ILE A 79 7.07 -2.60 7.73
N GLY A 80 6.13 -1.88 8.36
CA GLY A 80 5.23 -0.95 7.68
C GLY A 80 5.97 0.18 6.99
N ILE A 81 6.83 0.90 7.71
CA ILE A 81 7.57 2.02 7.14
C ILE A 81 8.57 1.58 6.08
N THR A 82 9.17 0.40 6.24
CA THR A 82 10.04 -0.20 5.22
C THR A 82 9.25 -0.60 3.97
N SER A 83 8.01 -1.09 4.12
CA SER A 83 7.13 -1.37 2.99
C SER A 83 6.83 -0.11 2.18
N LEU A 84 6.56 1.01 2.87
CA LEU A 84 6.33 2.31 2.23
C LEU A 84 7.60 2.88 1.59
N PHE A 85 8.77 2.68 2.21
CA PHE A 85 10.05 3.04 1.63
C PHE A 85 10.33 2.28 0.32
N ILE A 86 10.11 0.95 0.29
CA ILE A 86 10.24 0.16 -0.93
C ILE A 86 9.27 0.65 -2.01
N ALA A 87 7.99 0.82 -1.65
CA ALA A 87 6.95 1.24 -2.57
C ALA A 87 7.24 2.62 -3.19
N SER A 88 7.68 3.59 -2.38
CA SER A 88 7.99 4.94 -2.86
C SER A 88 9.13 4.93 -3.89
N LYS A 89 10.16 4.12 -3.69
CA LYS A 89 11.25 3.97 -4.67
C LYS A 89 10.82 3.33 -5.99
N ILE A 90 9.70 2.61 -6.02
CA ILE A 90 9.17 1.98 -7.22
C ILE A 90 8.27 2.95 -7.99
N GLU A 91 7.41 3.69 -7.27
CA GLU A 91 6.33 4.46 -7.88
C GLU A 91 6.65 5.95 -8.03
N GLU A 92 7.40 6.55 -7.10
CA GLU A 92 7.64 7.99 -7.10
C GLU A 92 8.82 8.37 -8.00
N ILE A 93 8.67 9.48 -8.73
CA ILE A 93 9.78 10.07 -9.51
C ILE A 93 10.89 10.55 -8.56
N TYR A 94 10.49 11.15 -7.44
CA TYR A 94 11.38 11.68 -6.41
C TYR A 94 10.92 11.19 -5.03
N PRO A 95 11.26 9.95 -4.63
CA PRO A 95 10.87 9.42 -3.34
C PRO A 95 11.55 10.18 -2.18
N PRO A 96 10.91 10.25 -1.00
CA PRO A 96 11.55 10.78 0.20
C PRO A 96 12.82 9.99 0.54
N LYS A 97 13.78 10.65 1.20
CA LYS A 97 15.04 10.03 1.62
C LYS A 97 14.81 9.09 2.80
N LEU A 98 15.73 8.13 2.95
CA LEU A 98 15.72 7.16 4.05
C LEU A 98 15.59 7.85 5.43
N GLN A 99 16.31 8.95 5.63
CA GLN A 99 16.28 9.74 6.86
C GLN A 99 14.87 10.30 7.16
N GLU A 100 14.07 10.63 6.15
CA GLU A 100 12.70 11.12 6.33
C GLU A 100 11.78 9.98 6.83
N PHE A 101 11.93 8.77 6.26
CA PHE A 101 11.23 7.58 6.74
C PHE A 101 11.64 7.17 8.16
N ALA A 102 12.90 7.33 8.55
CA ALA A 102 13.33 7.14 9.94
C ALA A 102 12.73 8.22 10.85
N TYR A 103 12.77 9.49 10.41
CA TYR A 103 12.28 10.63 11.17
C TYR A 103 10.80 10.52 11.55
N VAL A 104 9.94 10.12 10.60
CA VAL A 104 8.48 10.02 10.85
C VAL A 104 8.10 8.92 11.86
N THR A 105 9.04 8.02 12.18
CA THR A 105 8.83 6.98 13.20
C THR A 105 9.08 7.47 14.62
N ASP A 106 9.43 8.75 14.80
CA ASP A 106 9.73 9.38 16.10
C ASP A 106 10.80 8.61 16.90
N GLY A 107 11.85 8.16 16.20
CA GLY A 107 12.97 7.41 16.78
C GLY A 107 12.70 5.93 17.04
N ALA A 108 11.51 5.42 16.71
CA ALA A 108 11.20 3.99 16.86
C ALA A 108 11.92 3.10 15.84
N CYS A 109 12.32 3.64 14.69
CA CYS A 109 13.09 2.94 13.68
C CYS A 109 14.24 3.81 13.19
N ASN A 110 15.45 3.26 13.14
CA ASN A 110 16.61 3.95 12.58
C ASN A 110 16.87 3.55 11.12
N GLU A 111 17.72 4.32 10.44
CA GLU A 111 18.05 4.12 9.01
C GLU A 111 18.65 2.74 8.72
N GLU A 112 19.50 2.23 9.62
CA GLU A 112 20.15 0.92 9.45
C GLU A 112 19.14 -0.22 9.56
N GLU A 113 18.18 -0.11 10.50
CA GLU A 113 17.09 -1.07 10.66
C GLU A 113 16.20 -1.12 9.43
N ILE A 114 15.84 0.04 8.88
CA ILE A 114 15.01 0.13 7.67
C ILE A 114 15.75 -0.51 6.48
N LEU A 115 17.04 -0.21 6.28
CA LEU A 115 17.84 -0.82 5.21
C LEU A 115 18.00 -2.34 5.38
N ALA A 116 18.26 -2.80 6.60
CA ALA A 116 18.38 -4.23 6.88
C ALA A 116 17.05 -4.94 6.64
N LYS A 117 15.94 -4.34 7.08
CA LYS A 117 14.59 -4.90 6.89
C LYS A 117 14.21 -4.92 5.41
N GLU A 118 14.56 -3.89 4.65
CA GLU A 118 14.30 -3.81 3.22
C GLU A 118 14.87 -5.05 2.51
N LEU A 119 16.15 -5.36 2.76
CA LEU A 119 16.80 -6.53 2.12
C LEU A 119 16.13 -7.85 2.49
N VAL A 120 15.67 -8.00 3.74
CA VAL A 120 14.94 -9.19 4.19
C VAL A 120 13.60 -9.30 3.46
N MET A 121 12.86 -8.20 3.36
CA MET A 121 11.56 -8.15 2.69
C MET A 121 11.67 -8.45 1.20
N LEU A 122 12.62 -7.82 0.50
CA LEU A 122 12.87 -8.04 -0.93
C LEU A 122 13.20 -9.50 -1.24
N LYS A 123 14.02 -10.15 -0.39
CA LYS A 123 14.37 -11.58 -0.54
C LYS A 123 13.18 -12.48 -0.26
N ALA A 124 12.43 -12.22 0.81
CA ALA A 124 11.26 -13.02 1.18
C ALA A 124 10.17 -12.98 0.09
N LEU A 125 9.97 -11.81 -0.53
CA LEU A 125 9.04 -11.60 -1.63
C LEU A 125 9.60 -12.02 -3.00
N LYS A 126 10.84 -12.53 -3.06
CA LYS A 126 11.51 -12.93 -4.32
C LYS A 126 11.51 -11.83 -5.39
N TRP A 127 11.61 -10.57 -4.96
CA TRP A 127 11.56 -9.39 -5.83
C TRP A 127 10.26 -9.24 -6.65
N GLU A 128 9.17 -9.89 -6.24
CA GLU A 128 7.85 -9.74 -6.85
C GLU A 128 7.14 -8.54 -6.23
N LEU A 129 7.41 -7.34 -6.75
CA LEU A 129 7.03 -6.06 -6.13
C LEU A 129 6.08 -5.22 -6.97
N CYS A 130 5.54 -5.78 -8.04
CA CYS A 130 4.61 -5.07 -8.92
C CYS A 130 3.33 -5.90 -8.98
N PRO A 131 2.45 -5.85 -7.97
CA PRO A 131 1.09 -6.38 -8.05
C PRO A 131 0.23 -5.57 -9.04
N GLU A 132 -1.00 -6.01 -9.28
CA GLU A 132 -2.08 -5.11 -9.69
C GLU A 132 -2.78 -4.64 -8.41
N THR A 133 -2.64 -3.36 -8.05
CA THR A 133 -3.22 -2.85 -6.79
C THR A 133 -4.72 -2.59 -6.93
N VAL A 134 -5.40 -2.45 -5.78
CA VAL A 134 -6.83 -2.09 -5.73
C VAL A 134 -7.11 -0.77 -6.47
N ILE A 135 -6.22 0.22 -6.31
CA ILE A 135 -6.38 1.53 -6.95
C ILE A 135 -6.08 1.46 -8.46
N SER A 136 -5.17 0.60 -8.90
CA SER A 136 -4.92 0.33 -10.32
C SER A 136 -6.17 -0.23 -11.02
N TRP A 137 -6.86 -1.19 -10.39
CA TRP A 137 -8.14 -1.69 -10.90
C TRP A 137 -9.23 -0.62 -10.93
N LEU A 138 -9.35 0.20 -9.88
CA LEU A 138 -10.32 1.29 -9.84
C LEU A 138 -10.07 2.31 -10.97
N LYS A 139 -8.81 2.69 -11.22
CA LYS A 139 -8.44 3.58 -12.33
C LYS A 139 -8.87 2.99 -13.67
N LEU A 140 -8.60 1.70 -13.90
CA LEU A 140 -9.00 1.01 -15.13
C LEU A 140 -10.53 1.01 -15.29
N TYR A 141 -11.28 0.66 -14.25
CA TYR A 141 -12.74 0.63 -14.31
C TYR A 141 -13.32 2.02 -14.59
N SER A 142 -12.83 3.06 -13.91
CA SER A 142 -13.25 4.44 -14.17
C SER A 142 -12.95 4.89 -15.60
N GLN A 143 -11.79 4.51 -16.13
CA GLN A 143 -11.42 4.84 -17.51
C GLN A 143 -12.33 4.12 -18.52
N VAL A 144 -12.57 2.82 -18.34
CA VAL A 144 -13.48 2.04 -19.20
C VAL A 144 -14.90 2.60 -19.14
N ASP A 145 -15.35 3.02 -17.98
CA ASP A 145 -16.67 3.63 -17.83
C ASP A 145 -16.78 4.99 -18.51
N SER A 146 -15.75 5.84 -18.39
CA SER A 146 -15.70 7.14 -19.07
C SER A 146 -15.70 7.08 -20.61
N LEU A 147 -15.41 5.91 -21.18
CA LEU A 147 -15.47 5.66 -22.62
C LEU A 147 -16.89 5.33 -23.10
N LYS A 148 -17.83 5.10 -22.19
CA LYS A 148 -19.25 4.93 -22.53
C LYS A 148 -19.88 6.32 -22.64
N ASP A 149 -20.56 6.58 -23.75
CA ASP A 149 -21.29 7.84 -24.00
C ASP A 149 -22.52 8.03 -23.08
N ASP A 150 -22.85 7.05 -22.24
CA ASP A 150 -23.92 7.17 -21.25
C ASP A 150 -23.42 7.99 -20.06
N ALA A 151 -23.96 9.22 -19.93
CA ALA A 151 -23.68 10.19 -18.87
C ALA A 151 -24.14 9.72 -17.46
N ASN A 152 -23.62 8.59 -16.98
CA ASN A 152 -23.91 8.05 -15.65
C ASN A 152 -22.81 8.33 -14.62
N PHE A 153 -21.73 9.03 -15.00
CA PHE A 153 -20.89 9.65 -13.98
C PHE A 153 -21.71 10.76 -13.35
N LEU A 154 -22.15 10.56 -12.10
CA LEU A 154 -22.74 11.61 -11.28
C LEU A 154 -21.70 12.72 -11.17
N ILE A 155 -21.75 13.69 -12.09
CA ILE A 155 -21.03 14.95 -11.96
C ILE A 155 -21.47 15.49 -10.60
N PRO A 156 -20.54 15.71 -9.65
CA PRO A 156 -20.90 16.32 -8.38
C PRO A 156 -21.65 17.61 -8.71
N GLN A 157 -22.94 17.67 -8.36
CA GLN A 157 -23.77 18.86 -8.61
C GLN A 157 -23.29 20.07 -7.79
N PHE A 158 -22.39 19.83 -6.85
CA PHE A 158 -21.88 20.76 -5.88
C PHE A 158 -20.35 20.78 -5.93
N SER A 159 -19.77 21.95 -5.72
CA SER A 159 -18.33 22.07 -5.50
C SER A 159 -17.92 21.30 -4.24
N GLN A 160 -16.63 20.96 -4.13
CA GLN A 160 -16.09 20.25 -2.98
C GLN A 160 -16.37 20.99 -1.65
N GLU A 161 -16.34 22.33 -1.67
CA GLU A 161 -16.69 23.18 -0.52
C GLU A 161 -18.16 23.05 -0.13
N THR A 162 -19.07 23.06 -1.11
CA THR A 162 -20.51 22.94 -0.87
C THR A 162 -20.88 21.55 -0.35
N TYR A 163 -20.23 20.49 -0.84
CA TYR A 163 -20.45 19.13 -0.33
C TYR A 163 -20.07 19.00 1.14
N ILE A 164 -18.91 19.54 1.55
CA ILE A 164 -18.44 19.52 2.94
C ILE A 164 -19.42 20.24 3.87
N GLN A 165 -19.96 21.39 3.45
CA GLN A 165 -20.94 22.15 4.23
C GLN A 165 -22.29 21.43 4.42
N ILE A 166 -22.70 20.60 3.46
CA ILE A 166 -23.98 19.86 3.54
C ILE A 166 -23.86 18.61 4.41
N THR A 167 -22.67 18.03 4.54
CA THR A 167 -22.44 16.77 5.26
C THR A 167 -22.06 16.90 6.73
N GLN A 168 -21.88 18.13 7.24
CA GLN A 168 -21.68 18.43 8.67
C GLN A 168 -23.00 18.80 9.34
#